data_AF-A0A7J6XCU7-F1
#
_entry.id   AF-A0A7J6XCU7-F1
#
_cell.length_a   1.000
_cell.length_b   1.000
_cell.length_c   1.000
_cell.angle_alpha   90.00
_cell.angle_beta   90.00
_cell.angle_gamma   90.00
#
_symmetry.space_group_name_H-M   'P 1'
#
loop_
_entity.id
_entity.type
_entity.pdbx_description
1 polymer ?
#
loop_
_entity_poly.entity_id
_entity_poly.type
_entity_poly.pdbx_seq_one_letter_code
_entity_poly.pdbx_strand_id
1 'polypeptide(L)' 'MKLSPREVEKLSLHNAGFLAQKRLARGLQLNYTEAVALIATQILEFVRDGNKTVAELMNIGKQLLG' A
#
# COMPACT_ATOMS: atom_id res chain seq x y z
N MET A 1 -16.29 11.93 -12.30
CA MET A 1 -15.10 11.21 -12.82
C MET A 1 -15.58 10.02 -13.66
N LYS A 2 -14.86 9.65 -14.72
CA LYS A 2 -15.15 8.45 -15.53
C LYS A 2 -14.23 7.31 -15.06
N LEU A 3 -14.43 6.84 -13.83
CA LEU A 3 -13.60 5.80 -13.23
C LEU A 3 -13.92 4.45 -13.88
N SER A 4 -12.89 3.75 -14.30
CA SER A 4 -12.98 2.34 -14.64
C SER A 4 -13.22 1.49 -13.39
N PRO A 5 -13.84 0.30 -13.51
CA PRO A 5 -14.02 -0.61 -12.38
C PRO A 5 -12.71 -0.90 -11.61
N ARG A 6 -11.60 -1.03 -12.33
CA ARG A 6 -10.27 -1.26 -11.74
C ARG A 6 -9.78 -0.10 -10.87
N GLU A 7 -10.06 1.14 -11.26
CA GLU A 7 -9.68 2.31 -10.46
C GLU A 7 -10.49 2.38 -9.16
N VAL A 8 -11.77 2.00 -9.21
CA VAL A 8 -12.62 1.90 -8.00
C VAL A 8 -12.09 0.83 -7.05
N GLU A 9 -11.69 -0.34 -7.57
CA GLU A 9 -11.06 -1.40 -6.76
C GLU A 9 -9.76 -0.94 -6.10
N LYS A 10 -8.92 -0.20 -6.84
CA LYS A 10 -7.66 0.34 -6.31
C LYS A 10 -7.89 1.40 -5.24
N LEU A 11 -8.96 2.17 -5.34
CA LEU A 11 -9.37 3.10 -4.27
C LEU A 11 -9.76 2.34 -3.00
N SER A 12 -10.52 1.25 -3.13
CA SER A 12 -10.86 0.38 -1.98
C SER A 12 -9.61 -0.24 -1.35
N LEU A 13 -8.65 -0.68 -2.16
CA LEU A 13 -7.35 -1.17 -1.68
C LEU A 13 -6.58 -0.10 -0.90
N HIS A 14 -6.50 1.12 -1.45
CA HIS A 14 -5.84 2.25 -0.78
C HIS A 14 -6.50 2.55 0.57
N ASN A 15 -7.83 2.54 0.64
CA ASN A 15 -8.56 2.74 1.90
C ASN A 15 -8.21 1.67 2.95
N ALA A 16 -8.09 0.40 2.56
CA ALA A 16 -7.66 -0.67 3.45
C ALA A 16 -6.20 -0.50 3.91
N GLY A 17 -5.30 -0.10 3.02
CA GLY A 17 -3.91 0.21 3.38
C GLY A 17 -3.79 1.39 4.33
N PHE A 18 -4.57 2.46 4.11
CA PHE A 18 -4.59 3.62 5.00
C PHE A 18 -5.14 3.29 6.39
N LEU A 19 -6.14 2.40 6.46
CA LEU A 19 -6.61 1.86 7.74
C LEU A 19 -5.50 1.07 8.46
N ALA A 20 -4.76 0.21 7.73
CA ALA A 20 -3.64 -0.55 8.29
C ALA A 20 -2.52 0.37 8.78
N GLN A 21 -2.18 1.43 8.04
CA GLN A 21 -1.20 2.43 8.48
C GLN A 21 -1.60 3.11 9.80
N LYS A 22 -2.88 3.50 9.95
CA LYS A 22 -3.38 4.06 11.21
C LYS A 22 -3.33 3.08 12.38
N ARG A 23 -3.52 1.78 12.11
CA ARG A 23 -3.38 0.73 13.14
C ARG A 23 -1.93 0.56 13.55
N LEU A 24 -1.02 0.46 12.57
CA LEU A 24 0.42 0.38 12.79
C LEU A 24 0.97 1.59 13.55
N ALA A 25 0.55 2.81 13.19
CA ALA A 25 0.97 4.05 13.85
C ALA A 25 0.55 4.13 15.33
N ARG A 26 -0.47 3.37 15.74
CA ARG A 26 -0.88 3.22 17.14
C ARG A 26 -0.14 2.10 17.88
N GLY A 27 0.81 1.43 17.22
CA GLY A 27 1.60 0.35 17.79
C GLY A 27 0.91 -1.02 17.76
N LEU A 28 -0.18 -1.19 17.01
CA LEU A 28 -0.81 -2.50 16.85
C LEU A 28 0.01 -3.37 15.89
N GLN A 29 0.19 -4.64 16.25
CA GLN A 29 0.71 -5.63 15.31
C GLN A 29 -0.32 -5.90 14.22
N LEU A 30 0.13 -5.82 12.97
CA LEU A 30 -0.72 -6.04 11.82
C LEU A 30 -0.96 -7.53 11.60
N ASN A 31 -2.18 -7.90 11.25
CA ASN A 31 -2.48 -9.22 10.74
C ASN A 31 -2.06 -9.36 9.27
N TYR A 32 -2.22 -10.57 8.71
CA TYR A 32 -1.85 -10.86 7.32
C TYR A 32 -2.52 -9.94 6.30
N THR A 33 -3.83 -9.71 6.40
CA THR A 33 -4.57 -8.89 5.42
C THR A 33 -4.21 -7.42 5.51
N GLU A 34 -3.96 -6.91 6.71
CA GLU A 34 -3.48 -5.54 6.93
C GLU A 34 -2.06 -5.34 6.39
N ALA A 35 -1.17 -6.30 6.63
CA ALA A 35 0.19 -6.25 6.10
C ALA A 35 0.20 -6.21 4.57
N VAL A 36 -0.58 -7.08 3.92
CA VAL A 36 -0.74 -7.10 2.46
C VAL A 36 -1.30 -5.77 1.94
N ALA A 37 -2.36 -5.25 2.58
CA ALA A 37 -2.99 -4.00 2.15
C ALA A 37 -2.04 -2.80 2.30
N LEU A 38 -1.28 -2.74 3.39
CA LEU A 38 -0.30 -1.68 3.63
C LEU A 38 0.81 -1.72 2.58
N ILE A 39 1.46 -2.87 2.39
CA ILE A 39 2.55 -3.01 1.41
C ILE A 39 2.05 -2.64 0.02
N ALA A 40 0.92 -3.20 -0.42
CA ALA A 40 0.37 -2.93 -1.75
C ALA A 40 0.06 -1.44 -1.96
N THR A 41 -0.51 -0.78 -0.94
CA THR A 41 -0.83 0.65 -1.01
C THR A 41 0.44 1.50 -1.10
N GLN A 42 1.47 1.20 -0.30
CA GLN A 42 2.72 1.94 -0.36
C GLN A 42 3.46 1.77 -1.69
N ILE A 43 3.45 0.58 -2.27
CA ILE A 43 4.01 0.38 -3.62
C ILE A 43 3.26 1.22 -4.65
N LEU A 44 1.92 1.30 -4.57
CA LEU A 44 1.14 2.13 -5.51
C LEU A 44 1.44 3.62 -5.36
N GLU A 45 1.64 4.12 -4.15
CA GLU A 45 2.05 5.51 -3.92
C GLU A 45 3.45 5.79 -4.49
N PHE A 46 4.42 4.88 -4.30
CA PHE A 46 5.74 5.06 -4.91
C PHE A 46 5.71 4.99 -6.45
N VAL A 47 4.83 4.15 -7.03
CA VAL A 47 4.60 4.16 -8.48
C VAL A 47 4.03 5.51 -8.91
N ARG A 48 3.15 6.12 -8.11
CA ARG A 48 2.55 7.43 -8.40
C ARG A 48 3.59 8.57 -8.38
N ASP A 49 4.57 8.50 -7.48
CA ASP A 49 5.70 9.44 -7.40
C ASP A 49 6.60 9.37 -8.64
N GLY A 50 6.70 8.21 -9.29
CA GLY A 50 7.41 8.03 -10.56
C GLY A 50 8.94 8.14 -10.48
N ASN A 51 9.51 8.18 -9.29
CA ASN A 51 10.95 8.35 -9.06
C ASN A 51 11.70 7.04 -8.78
N LYS A 52 11.02 5.88 -8.83
CA LYS A 52 11.61 4.57 -8.54
C LYS A 52 11.32 3.56 -9.64
N THR A 53 12.31 2.73 -9.90
CA THR A 53 12.21 1.57 -10.80
C THR A 53 11.50 0.40 -10.12
N VAL A 54 11.00 -0.55 -10.92
CA VAL A 54 10.38 -1.77 -10.40
C VAL A 54 11.34 -2.55 -9.48
N ALA A 55 12.63 -2.61 -9.83
CA ALA A 55 13.63 -3.31 -9.03
C ALA A 55 13.84 -2.66 -7.64
N GLU A 56 13.84 -1.33 -7.58
CA GLU A 56 13.92 -0.60 -6.31
C GLU A 56 12.67 -0.85 -5.44
N LEU A 57 11.47 -0.87 -6.06
CA LEU A 57 10.22 -1.16 -5.37
C LEU A 57 10.18 -2.58 -4.78
N MET A 58 10.75 -3.57 -5.48
CA MET A 58 10.88 -4.94 -4.97
C MET A 58 11.76 -5.02 -3.71
N ASN A 59 12.78 -4.18 -3.61
CA ASN A 59 13.66 -4.11 -2.44
C ASN A 59 13.00 -3.34 -1.30
N ILE A 60 12.41 -2.18 -1.60
CA ILE A 60 11.74 -1.33 -0.61
C ILE A 60 10.57 -2.06 0.04
N GLY A 61 9.76 -2.80 -0.72
CA GLY A 61 8.61 -3.53 -0.20
C GLY A 61 8.95 -4.50 0.93
N LYS A 62 10.17 -5.06 0.93
CA LYS A 62 10.66 -5.98 1.97
C LYS A 62 11.06 -5.27 3.27
N GLN A 63 11.25 -3.96 3.24
CA GLN A 63 11.73 -3.16 4.37
C GLN A 63 10.59 -2.40 5.08
N LEU A 64 9.35 -2.50 4.57
CA LEU A 64 8.21 -1.73 5.09
C LEU A 64 7.68 -2.25 6.44
N LEU A 65 7.81 -3.55 6.71
CA LEU A 65 7.34 -4.20 7.93
C LEU A 65 8.48 -5.05 8.48
N GLY A 66 8.62 -5.07 9.80
CA GLY A 66 9.67 -5.80 10.54
C GLY A 66 9.11 -6.63 11.68
#